data_AF-A0A2V7VSZ2-F1
#
_entry.id   AF-A0A2V7VSZ2-F1
#
_cell.length_a   1.000
_cell.length_b   1.000
_cell.length_c   1.000
_cell.angle_alpha   90.00
_cell.angle_beta   90.00
_cell.angle_gamma   90.00
#
_symmetry.space_group_name_H-M   'P 1'
#
loop_
_entity.id
_entity.type
_entity.pdbx_description
1 polymer ?
#
loop_
_entity_poly.entity_id
_entity_poly.type
_entity_poly.pdbx_seq_one_letter_code
_entity_poly.pdbx_strand_id
1 'polypeptide(L)'
;MIGLLPALALLAGSSGPFDYDASRALDVREAGVEAVAGVAVHDLSYAGPQGRVTAYLVKPSGQGPFPAILYVHWGQGNRSEFLSEAVMMARLGAIGLLIDAPFAREDAPREADF
;
A
#
# COMPACT_ATOMS: atom_id res chain seq x y z
N MET A 1 -13.06 -8.39 -44.05
CA MET A 1 -13.08 -8.14 -42.59
C MET A 1 -11.94 -8.95 -41.99
N ILE A 2 -10.78 -8.32 -41.75
CA ILE A 2 -9.59 -9.00 -41.23
C ILE A 2 -9.56 -8.77 -39.72
N GLY A 3 -9.74 -9.84 -38.95
CA GLY A 3 -9.69 -9.81 -37.49
C GLY A 3 -8.23 -9.72 -37.02
N LEU A 4 -7.96 -8.73 -36.17
CA LEU A 4 -6.69 -8.59 -35.47
C LEU A 4 -6.75 -9.46 -34.21
N LEU A 5 -5.99 -10.55 -34.14
CA LEU A 5 -5.69 -11.20 -32.86
C LEU A 5 -4.75 -10.28 -32.07
N PRO A 6 -4.99 -9.98 -30.78
CA PRO A 6 -3.98 -9.30 -29.99
C PRO A 6 -2.85 -10.28 -29.73
N ALA A 7 -1.62 -9.84 -30.03
CA ALA A 7 -0.41 -10.56 -29.67
C ALA A 7 -0.38 -10.71 -28.14
N LEU A 8 -0.35 -11.96 -27.68
CA LEU A 8 -0.05 -12.27 -26.29
C LEU A 8 1.43 -11.93 -26.07
N ALA A 9 1.70 -10.74 -25.54
CA ALA A 9 3.04 -10.38 -25.10
C ALA A 9 3.38 -11.25 -23.89
N LEU A 10 4.11 -12.35 -24.14
CA LEU A 10 4.82 -13.07 -23.11
C LEU A 10 5.92 -12.12 -22.59
N LEU A 11 5.63 -11.38 -21.52
CA LEU A 11 6.66 -10.63 -20.81
C LEU A 11 7.60 -11.66 -20.19
N ALA A 12 8.80 -11.77 -20.77
CA ALA A 12 9.90 -12.52 -20.20
C ALA A 12 10.13 -12.02 -18.77
N GLY A 13 9.80 -12.86 -17.79
CA GLY A 13 9.99 -12.58 -16.38
C GLY A 13 11.46 -12.38 -16.09
N SER A 14 11.78 -11.19 -15.62
CA SER A 14 13.07 -10.85 -15.07
C SER A 14 13.32 -11.61 -13.76
N SER A 15 14.47 -12.28 -13.68
CA SER A 15 14.78 -13.26 -12.64
C SER A 15 15.69 -12.69 -11.55
N GLY A 16 15.25 -11.59 -10.92
CA GLY A 16 15.86 -11.03 -9.71
C GLY A 16 14.83 -10.79 -8.61
N PRO A 17 15.18 -10.88 -7.31
CA PRO A 17 14.23 -10.74 -6.21
C PRO A 17 13.55 -9.37 -6.09
N PHE A 18 14.01 -8.37 -6.85
CA PHE A 18 13.51 -6.99 -6.84
C PHE A 18 12.99 -6.51 -8.20
N ASP A 19 12.81 -7.42 -9.16
CA ASP A 19 12.32 -7.05 -10.49
C ASP A 19 10.79 -6.96 -10.49
N TYR A 20 10.29 -5.96 -9.78
CA TYR A 20 8.87 -5.67 -9.68
C TYR A 20 8.38 -4.98 -10.95
N ASP A 21 7.27 -5.46 -11.50
CA ASP A 21 6.58 -4.79 -12.61
C ASP A 21 5.99 -3.45 -12.14
N ALA A 22 6.77 -2.38 -12.31
CA ALA A 22 6.37 -1.00 -11.97
C ALA A 22 5.25 -0.46 -12.88
N SER A 23 4.93 -1.14 -13.99
CA SER A 23 3.82 -0.74 -14.88
C SER A 23 2.46 -1.25 -14.40
N ARG A 24 2.44 -2.20 -13.47
CA ARG A 24 1.21 -2.76 -12.91
C ARG A 24 0.47 -1.68 -12.12
N ALA A 25 -0.78 -1.44 -12.51
CA ALA A 25 -1.64 -0.50 -11.80
C ALA A 25 -1.85 -0.94 -10.35
N LEU A 26 -1.66 0.00 -9.42
CA LEU A 26 -1.88 -0.24 -7.98
C LEU A 26 -3.38 -0.31 -7.61
N ASP A 27 -4.31 0.07 -8.49
CA ASP A 27 -5.77 0.09 -8.21
C ASP A 27 -6.08 0.64 -6.79
N VAL A 28 -5.53 1.83 -6.49
CA VAL A 28 -5.68 2.47 -5.18
C VAL A 28 -7.13 2.84 -4.96
N ARG A 29 -7.68 2.46 -3.80
CA ARG A 29 -9.02 2.82 -3.34
C ARG A 29 -8.90 3.49 -2.00
N GLU A 30 -9.44 4.69 -1.86
CA GLU A 30 -9.41 5.47 -0.64
C GLU A 30 -10.78 5.41 0.04
N ALA A 31 -10.81 4.95 1.29
CA ALA A 31 -12.02 4.89 2.10
C ALA A 31 -12.30 6.24 2.77
N GLY A 32 -11.25 7.00 3.09
CA GLY A 32 -11.39 8.34 3.66
C GLY A 32 -10.05 8.98 4.01
N VAL A 33 -10.13 10.24 4.42
CA VAL A 33 -8.97 11.03 4.85
C VAL A 33 -9.32 11.77 6.14
N GLU A 34 -8.45 11.67 7.13
CA GLU A 34 -8.56 12.40 8.38
C GLU A 34 -7.39 13.36 8.54
N ALA A 35 -7.66 14.57 9.03
CA ALA A 35 -6.62 15.52 9.41
C ALA A 35 -6.23 15.31 10.88
N VAL A 36 -5.00 14.89 11.13
CA VAL A 36 -4.48 14.61 12.47
C VAL A 36 -3.24 15.45 12.70
N ALA A 37 -3.24 16.31 13.73
CA ALA A 37 -2.08 17.11 14.13
C ALA A 37 -1.38 17.88 12.98
N GLY A 38 -2.15 18.34 11.99
CA GLY A 38 -1.65 19.10 10.83
C GLY A 38 -1.11 18.26 9.67
N VAL A 39 -1.25 16.94 9.71
CA VAL A 39 -0.96 16.01 8.61
C VAL A 39 -2.25 15.30 8.16
N ALA A 40 -2.23 14.69 6.97
CA ALA A 40 -3.35 13.90 6.47
C ALA A 40 -3.08 12.41 6.66
N VAL A 41 -4.02 11.68 7.24
CA VAL A 41 -4.03 10.22 7.34
C VAL A 41 -5.05 9.70 6.35
N HIS A 42 -4.58 9.05 5.30
CA HIS A 42 -5.43 8.44 4.27
C HIS A 42 -5.65 6.97 4.62
N ASP A 43 -6.90 6.55 4.76
CA ASP A 43 -7.29 5.13 4.81
C ASP A 43 -7.49 4.64 3.38
N LEU A 44 -6.61 3.74 2.94
CA LEU A 44 -6.63 3.24 1.57
C LEU A 44 -6.31 1.76 1.48
N SER A 45 -6.57 1.20 0.31
CA SER A 45 -6.04 -0.10 -0.09
C SER A 45 -5.50 -0.05 -1.51
N TYR A 46 -4.63 -0.99 -1.86
CA TYR A 46 -4.09 -1.14 -3.21
C TYR A 46 -3.97 -2.62 -3.59
N ALA A 47 -3.87 -2.92 -4.89
CA ALA A 47 -3.70 -4.26 -5.40
C ALA A 47 -2.31 -4.80 -5.07
N GLY A 48 -2.26 -5.95 -4.38
CA GLY A 48 -1.07 -6.75 -4.17
C GLY A 48 -1.07 -8.02 -5.02
N PRO A 49 0.04 -8.77 -5.05
CA PRO A 49 0.13 -10.02 -5.80
C PRO A 49 -0.73 -11.16 -5.21
N GLN A 50 -1.14 -11.06 -3.94
CA GLN A 50 -1.84 -12.11 -3.18
C GLN A 50 -3.16 -11.59 -2.57
N GLY A 51 -3.82 -10.64 -3.23
CA GLY A 51 -5.00 -9.94 -2.70
C GLY A 51 -4.72 -8.46 -2.47
N ARG A 52 -5.73 -7.72 -2.00
CA ARG A 52 -5.54 -6.29 -1.70
C ARG A 52 -4.66 -6.13 -0.46
N VAL A 53 -4.02 -4.97 -0.35
CA VAL A 53 -3.28 -4.54 0.84
C VAL A 53 -3.99 -3.32 1.38
N THR A 54 -4.60 -3.44 2.55
CA THR A 54 -5.14 -2.32 3.32
C THR A 54 -4.00 -1.62 4.07
N ALA A 55 -4.03 -0.29 4.10
CA ALA A 55 -2.94 0.52 4.61
C ALA A 55 -3.41 1.89 5.10
N TYR A 56 -2.59 2.53 5.91
CA TYR A 56 -2.63 3.98 6.12
C TYR A 56 -1.50 4.64 5.37
N LEU A 57 -1.80 5.74 4.68
CA LEU A 57 -0.81 6.65 4.11
C LEU A 57 -0.87 7.97 4.87
N VAL A 58 0.15 8.24 5.68
CA VAL A 58 0.29 9.48 6.44
C VAL A 58 1.15 10.45 5.65
N LYS A 59 0.59 11.60 5.30
CA LYS A 59 1.20 12.56 4.37
C LYS A 59 1.43 13.92 5.05
N PRO A 60 2.65 14.50 4.94
CA PRO A 60 2.90 15.88 5.34
C PRO A 60 2.02 16.88 4.57
N SER A 61 1.80 18.05 5.14
CA SER A 61 1.24 19.18 4.39
C SER A 61 2.26 19.73 3.38
N GLY A 62 1.78 20.35 2.29
CA GLY A 62 2.62 20.89 1.22
C GLY A 62 2.74 19.99 -0.01
N GLN A 63 3.61 20.37 -0.94
CA GLN A 63 3.67 19.80 -2.29
C GLN A 63 4.79 18.75 -2.49
N GLY A 64 5.72 18.63 -1.55
CA GLY A 64 6.86 17.70 -1.66
C GLY A 64 7.98 18.18 -2.61
N PRO A 65 8.91 17.30 -3.02
CA PRO A 65 8.97 15.87 -2.70
C PRO A 65 9.28 15.62 -1.22
N PHE A 66 8.81 14.49 -0.70
CA PHE A 66 9.05 14.06 0.67
C PHE A 66 9.76 12.70 0.66
N PRO A 67 10.70 12.44 1.58
CA PRO A 67 11.14 11.07 1.84
C PRO A 67 9.95 10.20 2.30
N ALA A 68 10.03 8.90 2.09
CA ALA A 68 9.00 7.95 2.50
C ALA A 68 9.58 6.87 3.42
N ILE A 69 8.77 6.43 4.39
CA ILE A 69 9.07 5.38 5.36
C ILE A 69 7.97 4.32 5.25
N LEU A 70 8.37 3.06 5.07
CA LEU A 70 7.48 1.92 5.17
C LEU A 70 7.51 1.39 6.61
N TYR A 71 6.36 1.36 7.27
CA TYR A 71 6.19 0.78 8.60
C TYR A 71 5.59 -0.61 8.46
N VAL A 72 6.30 -1.60 9.00
CA VAL A 72 5.85 -2.98 9.08
C VAL A 72 5.57 -3.28 10.55
N HIS A 73 4.32 -3.63 10.84
CA HIS A 73 3.88 -4.06 12.17
C HIS A 73 4.70 -5.26 12.67
N TRP A 74 4.73 -5.47 14.00
CA TRP A 74 5.26 -6.70 14.58
C TRP A 74 4.19 -7.79 14.60
N GLY A 75 4.59 -9.06 14.81
CA GLY A 75 3.72 -10.20 15.15
C GLY A 75 2.33 -10.20 14.48
N GLN A 76 1.29 -10.35 15.30
CA GLN A 76 -0.13 -10.34 14.88
C GLN A 76 -0.72 -8.90 14.75
N GLY A 77 0.12 -7.90 14.50
CA GLY A 77 -0.26 -6.48 14.40
C GLY A 77 -0.88 -6.09 13.06
N ASN A 78 -1.15 -4.79 12.89
CA ASN A 78 -1.79 -4.23 11.71
C ASN A 78 -1.34 -2.78 11.44
N ARG A 79 -1.93 -2.12 10.44
CA ARG A 79 -1.56 -0.76 10.00
C ARG A 79 -1.69 0.33 11.07
N SER A 80 -2.36 0.08 12.19
CA SER A 80 -2.48 1.03 13.29
C SER A 80 -1.28 1.04 14.25
N GLU A 81 -0.43 0.00 14.22
CA GLU A 81 0.61 -0.25 15.23
C GLU A 81 1.58 0.92 15.43
N PHE A 82 2.05 1.52 14.33
CA PHE A 82 3.02 2.62 14.36
C PHE A 82 2.42 3.95 13.88
N LEU A 83 1.09 4.10 13.95
CA LEU A 83 0.41 5.28 13.41
C LEU A 83 0.86 6.57 14.10
N SER A 84 1.12 6.52 15.41
CA SER A 84 1.56 7.70 16.17
C SER A 84 2.95 8.19 15.71
N GLU A 85 3.85 7.26 15.44
CA GLU A 85 5.21 7.48 14.95
C GLU A 85 5.19 7.99 13.52
N ALA A 86 4.32 7.43 12.67
CA ALA A 86 4.15 7.92 11.31
C ALA A 86 3.59 9.34 11.27
N VAL A 87 2.64 9.69 12.15
CA VAL A 87 2.16 11.08 12.31
C VAL A 87 3.29 11.99 12.78
N MET A 88 4.11 11.55 13.74
CA MET A 88 5.27 12.32 14.19
C MET A 88 6.26 12.57 13.05
N MET A 89 6.59 11.55 12.26
CA MET A 89 7.53 11.67 11.13
C MET A 89 6.94 12.50 9.98
N ALA A 90 5.63 12.45 9.75
CA ALA A 90 4.96 13.28 8.76
C ALA A 90 4.96 14.76 9.13
N ARG A 91 4.86 15.08 10.42
CA ARG A 91 5.05 16.46 10.90
C ARG A 91 6.49 16.96 10.69
N LEU A 92 7.46 16.05 10.57
CA LEU A 92 8.85 16.35 10.22
C LEU A 92 9.12 16.28 8.71
N GLY A 93 8.10 16.03 7.88
CA GLY A 93 8.20 16.07 6.42
C GLY A 93 8.41 14.71 5.74
N ALA A 94 8.20 13.59 6.43
CA ALA A 94 8.27 12.25 5.81
C ALA A 94 6.89 11.62 5.57
N ILE A 95 6.68 11.02 4.41
CA ILE A 95 5.50 10.18 4.19
C ILE A 95 5.66 8.87 4.96
N GLY A 96 4.60 8.42 5.64
CA GLY A 96 4.53 7.09 6.25
C GLY A 96 3.53 6.19 5.53
N LEU A 97 3.94 5.02 5.07
CA LEU A 97 3.03 3.96 4.61
C LEU A 97 3.02 2.85 5.65
N LEU A 98 1.85 2.54 6.21
CA LEU A 98 1.66 1.49 7.22
C LEU A 98 0.73 0.43 6.66
N ILE A 99 1.16 -0.82 6.59
CA ILE A 99 0.40 -1.89 5.92
C ILE A 99 -0.19 -2.87 6.93
N ASP A 100 -1.32 -3.48 6.56
CA ASP A 100 -1.84 -4.62 7.29
C ASP A 100 -1.08 -5.91 6.99
N ALA A 101 -0.94 -6.72 8.04
CA ALA A 101 -0.55 -8.11 7.92
C ALA A 101 -1.52 -8.86 6.99
N PRO A 102 -1.08 -9.90 6.26
CA PRO A 102 -1.97 -10.67 5.40
C PRO A 102 -3.26 -11.17 6.08
N PHE A 103 -3.21 -11.58 7.35
CA PHE A 103 -4.39 -12.07 8.10
C PHE A 103 -5.31 -10.96 8.60
N ALA A 104 -4.84 -9.71 8.64
CA ALA A 104 -5.59 -8.56 9.17
C ALA A 104 -6.35 -7.79 8.07
N ARG A 105 -6.26 -8.25 6.81
CA ARG A 105 -6.89 -7.58 5.66
C ARG A 105 -8.35 -7.94 5.55
N GLU A 106 -9.15 -7.03 5.00
CA GLU A 106 -10.60 -7.22 4.83
C GLU A 106 -10.96 -8.45 3.98
N ASP A 107 -10.08 -8.86 3.06
CA ASP A 107 -10.23 -10.02 2.17
C ASP A 107 -9.44 -11.27 2.61
N ALA A 108 -8.86 -11.27 3.82
CA ALA A 108 -8.14 -12.42 4.33
C ALA A 108 -9.06 -13.64 4.54
N PRO A 109 -8.64 -14.88 4.18
CA PRO A 109 -9.33 -16.09 4.61
C PRO A 109 -9.45 -16.09 6.13
N ARG A 110 -10.63 -16.43 6.67
CA ARG A 110 -10.78 -16.48 8.13
C ARG A 110 -10.01 -17.69 8.64
N GLU A 111 -9.51 -17.63 9.87
CA GLU A 111 -8.76 -18.73 10.49
C GLU A 111 -9.54 -20.07 10.52
N ALA A 112 -10.86 -20.03 10.34
CA ALA A 112 -11.72 -21.21 10.20
C ALA A 112 -11.71 -21.87 8.80
N ASP A 113 -10.97 -21.31 7.83
CA ASP A 113 -10.94 -21.78 6.44
C ASP A 113 -9.72 -22.68 6.13
N PHE A 114 -8.99 -23.15 7.16
CA PHE A 114 -7.85 -24.08 7.09
C PHE A 114 -8.12 -25.41 7.79
#